data_AF-A0AA46WWK4-F1
#
_entry.id   AF-A0AA46WWK4-F1
#
_cell.length_a   1.000
_cell.length_b   1.000
_cell.length_c   1.000
_cell.angle_alpha   90.00
_cell.angle_beta   90.00
_cell.angle_gamma   90.00
#
_symmetry.space_group_name_H-M   'P 1'
#
loop_
_entity.id
_entity.type
_entity.pdbx_description
1 polymer ?
#
loop_
_entity_poly.entity_id
_entity_poly.type
_entity_poly.pdbx_seq_one_letter_code
_entity_poly.pdbx_strand_id
1 'polypeptide(L)'
;MTKELDFDAVVIGAGLTGLYQTYRLREMGYSVLGVEGSDDIGGVWHHNRYPGARVDSESEVYGYFWNEELMQEWNWSERFAAQPEVLEYIHRAADIMDIRKDYIFNARVKKAVFDDENNYWTLEFEQQYRAPVTARFVFSALGPLSAPQMPNVPGINTFKGESFHTANWPRDPSGFGPADLDFSDKRVAVIGVGSTGVQVIQEMAKVAKNLTVFLRSPNWCTPLGNGPMTQERMDYIKSHYNEFIAKCDASIAGYTHEFIPKNLFDVPKDERDAKLEELYKGPGFSLWLGAYQDVLSDPIANKYVSDFVAQKIRERVKDPRTAELLIPKDHGFGMKRVPLETDYYEVYNQDNVSLVDLNTTPITRITPDGIQTTDTLHEFDVIIYATGFDAVKGSWNRIDIRGTDGVALKDTWADGVTTYMGMQCPGFPNFFLLVGPQSGATFCNIPRCSALAVDWLSDMMVHAKQNDIQRIEPEPDAAENYTLYCTKLMGKLLLGQTNSWFTGINKNIEGRDKREVLLFVGGNPRFREYCEDVTRNGYKGYVMS
;
A
#
# COMPACT_ATOMS: atom_id res chain seq x y z
N MET A 1 33.36 14.05 26.00
CA MET A 1 32.33 13.25 26.70
C MET A 1 31.35 12.83 25.63
N THR A 2 31.24 11.54 25.37
CA THR A 2 30.22 11.00 24.45
C THR A 2 28.85 11.39 24.99
N LYS A 3 28.03 12.04 24.16
CA LYS A 3 26.66 12.39 24.50
C LYS A 3 25.88 11.09 24.78
N GLU A 4 25.21 11.01 25.92
CA GLU A 4 24.27 9.93 26.19
C GLU A 4 23.07 10.13 25.26
N LEU A 5 22.77 9.11 24.44
CA LEU A 5 21.63 9.14 23.54
C LEU A 5 20.34 8.90 24.33
N ASP A 6 19.24 9.48 23.88
CA ASP A 6 17.95 9.28 24.54
C ASP A 6 17.45 7.83 24.37
N PHE A 7 17.69 7.25 23.18
CA PHE A 7 17.28 5.89 22.83
C PHE A 7 18.36 5.16 22.02
N ASP A 8 18.35 3.84 22.05
CA ASP A 8 19.15 3.06 21.09
C ASP A 8 18.51 3.14 19.70
N ALA A 9 17.18 3.04 19.63
CA ALA A 9 16.44 3.05 18.38
C ALA A 9 15.18 3.91 18.41
N VAL A 10 14.86 4.54 17.27
CA VAL A 10 13.57 5.19 17.03
C VAL A 10 12.86 4.51 15.86
N VAL A 11 11.57 4.23 16.01
CA VAL A 11 10.70 3.73 14.94
C VAL A 11 9.68 4.81 14.57
N ILE A 12 9.64 5.22 13.30
CA ILE A 12 8.72 6.25 12.80
C ILE A 12 7.51 5.58 12.13
N GLY A 13 6.34 5.76 12.74
CA GLY A 13 5.04 5.26 12.27
C GLY A 13 4.49 4.12 13.13
N ALA A 14 3.21 4.20 13.52
CA ALA A 14 2.47 3.21 14.30
C ALA A 14 1.48 2.39 13.44
N GLY A 15 1.84 2.13 12.18
CA GLY A 15 1.17 1.15 11.34
C GLY A 15 1.61 -0.28 11.68
N LEU A 16 1.05 -1.28 10.97
CA LEU A 16 1.29 -2.70 11.22
C LEU A 16 2.79 -3.05 11.38
N THR A 17 3.60 -2.60 10.42
CA THR A 17 5.04 -2.85 10.36
C THR A 17 5.82 -2.12 11.46
N GLY A 18 5.43 -0.88 11.79
CA GLY A 18 6.10 -0.08 12.81
C GLY A 18 5.87 -0.66 14.21
N LEU A 19 4.62 -1.03 14.53
CA LEU A 19 4.31 -1.71 15.79
C LEU A 19 5.13 -2.99 15.95
N TYR A 20 5.25 -3.79 14.88
CA TYR A 20 6.03 -5.03 14.94
C TYR A 20 7.54 -4.76 15.14
N GLN A 21 8.10 -3.79 14.42
CA GLN A 21 9.51 -3.44 14.58
C GLN A 21 9.82 -2.93 15.99
N THR A 22 8.98 -2.04 16.53
CA THR A 22 9.15 -1.53 17.91
C THR A 22 9.10 -2.67 18.91
N TYR A 23 8.12 -3.56 18.78
CA TYR A 23 7.98 -4.74 19.64
C TYR A 23 9.25 -5.59 19.60
N ARG A 24 9.75 -5.94 18.41
CA ARG A 24 10.96 -6.77 18.25
C ARG A 24 12.20 -6.13 18.87
N LEU A 25 12.41 -4.83 18.67
CA LEU A 25 13.55 -4.12 19.27
C LEU A 25 13.48 -4.12 20.80
N ARG A 26 12.29 -3.86 21.36
CA ARG A 26 12.06 -3.89 22.81
C ARG A 26 12.33 -5.27 23.40
N GLU A 27 11.81 -6.33 22.78
CA GLU A 27 12.04 -7.72 23.25
C GLU A 27 13.52 -8.12 23.19
N MET A 28 14.32 -7.47 22.33
CA MET A 28 15.78 -7.63 22.26
C MET A 28 16.54 -6.79 23.30
N GLY A 29 15.81 -6.06 24.14
CA GLY A 29 16.36 -5.20 25.20
C GLY A 29 17.05 -3.95 24.67
N TYR A 30 16.60 -3.41 23.53
CA TYR A 30 16.95 -2.05 23.12
C TYR A 30 16.06 -1.03 23.83
N SER A 31 16.62 0.11 24.23
CA SER A 31 15.84 1.30 24.55
C SER A 31 15.25 1.84 23.25
N VAL A 32 13.92 1.77 23.09
CA VAL A 32 13.23 2.10 21.84
C VAL A 32 12.12 3.12 22.06
N LEU A 33 11.99 4.05 21.11
CA LEU A 33 10.86 4.97 21.02
C LEU A 33 10.15 4.83 19.67
N GLY A 34 8.87 4.49 19.70
CA GLY A 34 7.95 4.67 18.59
C GLY A 34 7.45 6.12 18.52
N VAL A 35 7.35 6.68 17.32
CA VAL A 35 6.78 8.02 17.10
C VAL A 35 5.70 7.97 16.03
N GLU A 36 4.53 8.54 16.31
CA GLU A 36 3.39 8.58 15.40
C GLU A 36 2.84 10.00 15.27
N GLY A 37 2.61 10.43 14.03
CA GLY A 37 2.07 11.77 13.73
C GLY A 37 0.58 11.91 14.02
N SER A 38 -0.13 10.79 14.11
CA SER A 38 -1.56 10.68 14.45
C SER A 38 -1.76 10.55 15.95
N ASP A 39 -3.01 10.63 16.39
CA ASP A 39 -3.41 10.54 17.79
C ASP A 39 -3.47 9.10 18.33
N ASP A 40 -3.43 8.10 17.46
CA ASP A 40 -3.44 6.68 17.82
C ASP A 40 -2.76 5.80 16.77
N ILE A 41 -2.66 4.50 17.07
CA ILE A 41 -2.10 3.47 16.19
C ILE A 41 -3.01 3.15 15.00
N GLY A 42 -2.49 2.33 14.07
CA GLY A 42 -3.27 1.69 13.00
C GLY A 42 -2.84 2.08 11.58
N GLY A 43 -2.11 3.19 11.43
CA GLY A 43 -1.60 3.66 10.15
C GLY A 43 -2.70 3.78 9.08
N VAL A 44 -2.60 2.98 8.02
CA VAL A 44 -3.60 2.94 6.93
C VAL A 44 -5.03 2.80 7.47
N TRP A 45 -5.24 1.92 8.44
CA TRP A 45 -6.57 1.63 8.99
C TRP A 45 -7.04 2.67 10.00
N HIS A 46 -6.13 3.48 10.53
CA HIS A 46 -6.49 4.66 11.32
C HIS A 46 -7.07 5.76 10.42
N HIS A 47 -6.43 6.00 9.27
CA HIS A 47 -6.73 7.11 8.35
C HIS A 47 -7.86 6.81 7.35
N ASN A 48 -7.84 5.63 6.71
CA ASN A 48 -8.70 5.31 5.58
C ASN A 48 -10.04 4.74 6.03
N ARG A 49 -10.87 5.59 6.63
CA ARG A 49 -12.20 5.27 7.15
C ARG A 49 -13.31 5.79 6.25
N TYR A 50 -13.13 5.70 4.93
CA TYR A 50 -14.18 6.04 3.98
C TYR A 50 -15.19 4.88 3.85
N PRO A 51 -16.46 5.13 3.46
CA PRO A 51 -17.44 4.07 3.24
C PRO A 51 -16.95 3.04 2.22
N GLY A 52 -16.92 1.76 2.62
CA GLY A 52 -16.46 0.65 1.77
C GLY A 52 -14.98 0.32 1.89
N ALA A 53 -14.21 1.05 2.71
CA ALA A 53 -12.80 0.73 2.97
C ALA A 53 -12.64 -0.69 3.53
N ARG A 54 -11.81 -1.50 2.85
CA ARG A 54 -11.74 -2.95 3.04
C ARG A 54 -10.42 -3.54 2.51
N VAL A 55 -9.96 -4.67 3.07
CA VAL A 55 -8.83 -5.44 2.54
C VAL A 55 -9.15 -6.11 1.20
N ASP A 56 -8.15 -6.17 0.32
CA ASP A 56 -8.19 -6.99 -0.90
C ASP A 56 -7.53 -8.38 -0.69
N SER A 57 -6.84 -8.57 0.44
CA SER A 57 -6.39 -9.86 0.96
C SER A 57 -7.46 -10.53 1.78
N GLU A 58 -7.56 -11.86 1.71
CA GLU A 58 -8.37 -12.61 2.66
C GLU A 58 -7.94 -12.28 4.10
N SER A 59 -8.90 -12.10 5.01
CA SER A 59 -8.67 -11.56 6.35
C SER A 59 -7.61 -12.34 7.13
N GLU A 60 -7.65 -13.66 7.05
CA GLU A 60 -6.70 -14.59 7.67
C GLU A 60 -5.29 -14.50 7.09
N VAL A 61 -5.14 -14.05 5.84
CA VAL A 61 -3.85 -13.85 5.17
C VAL A 61 -3.30 -12.46 5.53
N TYR A 62 -4.18 -11.47 5.71
CA TYR A 62 -3.78 -10.10 6.06
C TYR A 62 -3.31 -9.92 7.51
N GLY A 63 -3.84 -10.71 8.45
CA GLY A 63 -3.55 -10.59 9.88
C GLY A 63 -2.06 -10.63 10.26
N TYR A 64 -1.76 -10.28 11.51
CA TYR A 64 -0.47 -10.42 12.19
C TYR A 64 -0.10 -11.88 12.43
N PHE A 65 0.21 -12.55 11.33
CA PHE A 65 0.59 -13.95 11.22
C PHE A 65 1.88 -14.35 11.98
N TRP A 66 2.62 -13.40 12.57
CA TRP A 66 3.78 -13.71 13.42
C TRP A 66 3.40 -13.85 14.89
N ASN A 67 2.18 -13.44 15.28
CA ASN A 67 1.66 -13.61 16.62
C ASN A 67 0.65 -14.76 16.63
N GLU A 68 1.10 -15.96 17.00
CA GLU A 68 0.25 -17.15 17.02
C GLU A 68 -0.90 -17.02 18.01
N GLU A 69 -0.68 -16.43 19.19
CA GLU A 69 -1.73 -16.20 20.21
C GLU A 69 -2.90 -15.40 19.62
N LEU A 70 -2.61 -14.27 18.97
CA LEU A 70 -3.62 -13.44 18.32
C LEU A 70 -4.34 -14.19 17.19
N MET A 71 -3.62 -14.96 16.39
CA MET A 71 -4.20 -15.75 15.29
C MET A 71 -5.13 -16.87 15.80
N GLN A 72 -4.81 -17.47 16.95
CA GLN A 72 -5.63 -18.49 17.59
C GLN A 72 -6.86 -17.89 18.29
N GLU A 73 -6.72 -16.72 18.91
CA GLU A 73 -7.80 -16.03 19.60
C GLU A 73 -8.80 -15.39 18.63
N TRP A 74 -8.31 -14.66 17.62
CA TRP A 74 -9.15 -13.82 16.77
C TRP A 74 -10.05 -14.64 15.84
N ASN A 75 -11.28 -14.19 15.64
CA ASN A 75 -12.19 -14.73 14.62
C ASN A 75 -12.65 -13.58 13.74
N TRP A 76 -12.27 -13.62 12.46
CA TRP A 76 -12.75 -12.66 11.48
C TRP A 76 -14.23 -12.89 11.21
N SER A 77 -14.99 -11.82 11.01
CA SER A 77 -16.41 -11.80 10.70
C SER A 77 -16.69 -11.96 9.21
N GLU A 78 -15.75 -11.50 8.37
CA GLU A 78 -15.85 -11.50 6.91
C GLU A 78 -14.61 -12.12 6.26
N ARG A 79 -14.77 -12.64 5.04
CA ARG A 79 -13.65 -13.17 4.24
C ARG A 79 -12.61 -12.11 3.90
N PHE A 80 -13.03 -10.85 3.80
CA PHE A 80 -12.16 -9.73 3.45
C PHE A 80 -12.40 -8.55 4.38
N ALA A 81 -12.11 -8.58 5.67
CA ALA A 81 -12.50 -7.59 6.70
C ALA A 81 -12.60 -6.10 6.27
N ALA A 82 -13.64 -5.42 6.76
CA ALA A 82 -13.78 -3.98 6.61
C ALA A 82 -12.80 -3.23 7.52
N GLN A 83 -12.53 -1.96 7.20
CA GLN A 83 -11.60 -1.15 7.97
C GLN A 83 -11.83 -1.15 9.50
N PRO A 84 -13.07 -1.05 10.03
CA PRO A 84 -13.27 -1.03 11.48
C PRO A 84 -12.78 -2.31 12.17
N GLU A 85 -13.07 -3.47 11.58
CA GLU A 85 -12.65 -4.77 12.11
C GLU A 85 -11.12 -4.95 12.03
N VAL A 86 -10.51 -4.50 10.93
CA VAL A 86 -9.05 -4.53 10.80
C VAL A 86 -8.39 -3.60 11.82
N LEU A 87 -8.96 -2.43 12.09
CA LEU A 87 -8.43 -1.53 13.11
C LEU A 87 -8.60 -2.14 14.51
N GLU A 88 -9.74 -2.76 14.82
CA GLU A 88 -9.96 -3.49 16.07
C GLU A 88 -8.93 -4.61 16.27
N TYR A 89 -8.66 -5.40 15.23
CA TYR A 89 -7.62 -6.42 15.24
C TYR A 89 -6.23 -5.84 15.57
N ILE A 90 -5.88 -4.69 14.99
CA ILE A 90 -4.61 -4.01 15.28
C ILE A 90 -4.54 -3.52 16.73
N HIS A 91 -5.66 -3.03 17.27
CA HIS A 91 -5.74 -2.64 18.67
C HIS A 91 -5.56 -3.84 19.60
N ARG A 92 -6.18 -5.00 19.29
CA ARG A 92 -5.97 -6.24 20.05
C ARG A 92 -4.52 -6.68 20.00
N ALA A 93 -3.87 -6.61 18.83
CA ALA A 93 -2.45 -6.91 18.69
C ALA A 93 -1.57 -5.99 19.56
N ALA A 94 -1.87 -4.68 19.56
CA ALA A 94 -1.16 -3.71 20.38
C ALA A 94 -1.32 -3.95 21.88
N ASP A 95 -2.47 -4.47 22.32
CA ASP A 95 -2.71 -4.85 23.71
C ASP A 95 -1.89 -6.09 24.10
N ILE A 96 -1.85 -7.12 23.25
CA ILE A 96 -1.02 -8.33 23.47
C ILE A 96 0.47 -7.95 23.53
N MET A 97 0.90 -7.03 22.67
CA MET A 97 2.28 -6.52 22.68
C MET A 97 2.58 -5.56 23.83
N ASP A 98 1.57 -5.05 24.55
CA ASP A 98 1.70 -3.93 25.51
C ASP A 98 2.54 -2.77 24.93
N ILE A 99 2.28 -2.40 23.67
CA ILE A 99 3.22 -1.59 22.85
C ILE A 99 3.00 -0.08 22.97
N ARG A 100 1.81 0.36 23.42
CA ARG A 100 1.47 1.80 23.42
C ARG A 100 2.36 2.63 24.34
N LYS A 101 2.89 2.03 25.41
CA LYS A 101 3.84 2.68 26.34
C LYS A 101 5.16 3.06 25.68
N ASP A 102 5.50 2.38 24.58
CA ASP A 102 6.72 2.61 23.82
C ASP A 102 6.55 3.70 22.75
N TYR A 103 5.35 4.30 22.63
CA TYR A 103 5.02 5.28 21.61
C TYR A 103 4.71 6.67 22.17
N ILE A 104 5.11 7.69 21.41
CA ILE A 104 4.53 9.03 21.51
C ILE A 104 3.65 9.33 20.28
N PHE A 105 2.41 9.76 20.57
CA PHE A 105 1.42 10.14 19.56
C PHE A 105 1.38 11.66 19.39
N ASN A 106 0.73 12.11 18.31
CA ASN A 106 0.69 13.51 17.90
C ASN A 106 2.10 14.12 17.77
N ALA A 107 3.05 13.32 17.31
CA ALA A 107 4.47 13.61 17.23
C ALA A 107 4.95 13.37 15.80
N ARG A 108 4.67 14.32 14.91
CA ARG A 108 5.05 14.22 13.49
C ARG A 108 6.51 14.63 13.33
N VAL A 109 7.35 13.70 12.90
CA VAL A 109 8.76 13.99 12.59
C VAL A 109 8.82 14.91 11.37
N LYS A 110 9.47 16.06 11.54
CA LYS A 110 9.68 17.07 10.50
C LYS A 110 11.04 16.90 9.83
N LYS A 111 12.05 16.54 10.61
CA LYS A 111 13.45 16.49 10.19
C LYS A 111 14.19 15.38 10.92
N ALA A 112 15.07 14.69 10.22
CA ALA A 112 15.99 13.72 10.80
C ALA A 112 17.39 14.00 10.25
N VAL A 113 18.37 14.26 11.13
CA VAL A 113 19.73 14.62 10.72
C VAL A 113 20.73 13.66 11.34
N PHE A 114 21.59 13.08 10.51
CA PHE A 114 22.69 12.26 10.97
C PHE A 114 23.88 13.12 11.42
N ASP A 115 24.51 12.71 12.51
CA ASP A 115 25.73 13.29 13.06
C ASP A 115 26.91 12.36 12.71
N ASP A 116 27.72 12.75 11.72
CA ASP A 116 28.85 11.94 11.23
C ASP A 116 29.96 11.73 12.26
N GLU A 117 30.19 12.71 13.13
CA GLU A 117 31.24 12.63 14.15
C GLU A 117 30.87 11.63 15.25
N ASN A 118 29.58 11.53 15.57
CA ASN A 118 29.12 10.77 16.72
C ASN A 118 28.26 9.54 16.36
N ASN A 119 27.98 9.31 15.08
CA ASN A 119 27.21 8.20 14.52
C ASN A 119 25.77 8.05 15.03
N TYR A 120 25.00 9.12 15.22
CA TYR A 120 23.60 9.03 15.65
C TYR A 120 22.69 9.99 14.88
N TRP A 121 21.39 9.76 14.98
CA TRP A 121 20.35 10.59 14.38
C TRP A 121 19.73 11.52 15.42
N THR A 122 19.46 12.77 15.02
CA THR A 122 18.60 13.70 15.74
C THR A 122 17.29 13.89 14.99
N LEU A 123 16.16 13.62 15.65
CA LEU A 123 14.83 13.78 15.07
C LEU A 123 14.14 15.00 15.69
N GLU A 124 13.69 15.92 14.84
CA GLU A 124 12.92 17.10 15.21
C GLU A 124 11.46 16.93 14.80
N PHE A 125 10.53 17.42 15.63
CA PHE A 125 9.09 17.29 15.41
C PHE A 125 8.49 18.60 14.86
N GLU A 126 7.35 18.50 14.17
CA GLU A 126 6.58 19.67 13.72
C GLU A 126 6.04 20.50 14.90
N GLN A 127 5.66 19.81 15.98
CA GLN A 127 5.17 20.44 17.19
C GLN A 127 6.33 21.13 17.92
N GLN A 128 6.40 22.47 17.83
CA GLN A 128 7.53 23.26 18.36
C GLN A 128 7.79 23.08 19.87
N TYR A 129 6.78 22.66 20.65
CA TYR A 129 6.93 22.41 22.08
C TYR A 129 7.60 21.07 22.40
N ARG A 130 7.81 20.19 21.41
CA ARG A 130 8.48 18.90 21.60
C ARG A 130 9.98 19.06 21.40
N ALA A 131 10.75 18.63 22.39
CA ALA A 131 12.21 18.57 22.26
C ALA A 131 12.60 17.53 21.19
N PRO A 132 13.69 17.75 20.45
CA PRO A 132 14.27 16.73 19.59
C PRO A 132 14.68 15.49 20.39
N VAL A 133 14.67 14.33 19.74
CA VAL A 133 15.16 13.06 20.32
C VAL A 133 16.36 12.55 19.54
N THR A 134 17.27 11.89 20.23
CA THR A 134 18.47 11.28 19.64
C THR A 134 18.44 9.76 19.73
N ALA A 135 18.85 9.09 18.65
CA ALA A 135 18.95 7.65 18.62
C ALA A 135 20.04 7.14 17.68
N ARG A 136 20.59 5.96 17.98
CA ARG A 136 21.62 5.35 17.13
C ARG A 136 21.03 4.83 15.82
N PHE A 137 19.92 4.11 15.92
CA PHE A 137 19.24 3.47 14.80
C PHE A 137 17.86 4.07 14.56
N VAL A 138 17.49 4.27 13.30
CA VAL A 138 16.17 4.79 12.93
C VAL A 138 15.50 3.83 11.96
N PHE A 139 14.28 3.39 12.27
CA PHE A 139 13.48 2.54 11.40
C PHE A 139 12.27 3.33 10.90
N SER A 140 12.20 3.55 9.60
CA SER A 140 11.13 4.34 8.97
C SER A 140 10.02 3.42 8.42
N ALA A 141 8.94 3.29 9.18
CA ALA A 141 7.71 2.57 8.80
C ALA A 141 6.63 3.53 8.32
N LEU A 142 7.00 4.47 7.45
CA LEU A 142 6.15 5.59 7.02
C LEU A 142 4.97 5.17 6.12
N GLY A 143 5.01 3.94 5.59
CA GLY A 143 4.00 3.38 4.70
C GLY A 143 4.17 3.84 3.24
N PRO A 144 4.02 2.94 2.26
CA PRO A 144 4.19 3.27 0.85
C PRO A 144 3.01 4.09 0.28
N LEU A 145 1.88 4.21 0.99
CA LEU A 145 0.67 4.88 0.55
C LEU A 145 0.04 5.70 1.69
N SER A 146 0.83 6.59 2.30
CA SER A 146 0.40 7.42 3.44
C SER A 146 0.42 8.93 3.17
N ALA A 147 0.87 9.34 1.98
CA ALA A 147 0.96 10.72 1.55
C ALA A 147 -0.21 11.09 0.61
N PRO A 148 -1.42 11.42 1.11
CA PRO A 148 -2.58 11.68 0.26
C PRO A 148 -2.31 12.84 -0.70
N GLN A 149 -2.82 12.72 -1.92
CA GLN A 149 -2.58 13.68 -3.01
C GLN A 149 -3.91 14.23 -3.52
N MET A 150 -4.13 15.52 -3.28
CA MET A 150 -5.26 16.26 -3.87
C MET A 150 -5.04 16.42 -5.39
N PRO A 151 -6.11 16.48 -6.20
CA PRO A 151 -5.97 16.77 -7.62
C PRO A 151 -5.39 18.17 -7.83
N ASN A 152 -4.44 18.29 -8.77
CA ASN A 152 -3.87 19.58 -9.15
C ASN A 152 -4.83 20.31 -10.12
N VAL A 153 -5.91 20.87 -9.57
CA VAL A 153 -6.96 21.57 -10.30
C VAL A 153 -7.22 22.94 -9.65
N PRO A 154 -7.33 24.03 -10.43
CA PRO A 154 -7.61 25.36 -9.88
C PRO A 154 -8.91 25.41 -9.07
N GLY A 155 -8.94 26.23 -8.02
CA GLY A 155 -10.16 26.54 -7.26
C GLY A 155 -10.59 25.47 -6.26
N ILE A 156 -9.77 24.46 -5.97
CA ILE A 156 -10.14 23.34 -5.08
C ILE A 156 -10.66 23.78 -3.69
N ASN A 157 -10.14 24.88 -3.16
CA ASN A 157 -10.53 25.46 -1.86
C ASN A 157 -11.73 26.43 -1.96
N THR A 158 -12.38 26.54 -3.13
CA THR A 158 -13.48 27.50 -3.34
C THR A 158 -14.87 26.88 -3.22
N PHE A 159 -14.97 25.55 -3.27
CA PHE A 159 -16.23 24.83 -3.15
C PHE A 159 -16.89 25.12 -1.80
N LYS A 160 -18.18 25.45 -1.82
CA LYS A 160 -18.94 25.80 -0.60
C LYS A 160 -19.62 24.60 0.06
N GLY A 161 -19.79 23.51 -0.69
CA GLY A 161 -20.31 22.25 -0.15
C GLY A 161 -19.26 21.48 0.65
N GLU A 162 -19.61 20.26 1.02
CA GLU A 162 -18.73 19.40 1.81
C GLU A 162 -17.69 18.72 0.93
N SER A 163 -16.46 18.57 1.41
CA SER A 163 -15.42 17.93 0.62
C SER A 163 -14.52 17.04 1.45
N PHE A 164 -14.24 15.85 0.90
CA PHE A 164 -13.50 14.80 1.59
C PHE A 164 -12.43 14.23 0.67
N HIS A 165 -11.18 14.21 1.12
CA HIS A 165 -10.23 13.24 0.60
C HIS A 165 -10.45 11.93 1.36
N THR A 166 -10.52 10.80 0.67
CA THR A 166 -10.87 9.50 1.28
C THR A 166 -9.93 9.07 2.42
N ALA A 167 -8.65 9.41 2.32
CA ALA A 167 -7.66 9.18 3.40
C ALA A 167 -7.83 10.08 4.64
N ASN A 168 -8.72 11.07 4.60
CA ASN A 168 -9.01 12.01 5.69
C ASN A 168 -10.52 12.05 6.00
N TRP A 169 -11.22 10.94 5.78
CA TRP A 169 -12.66 10.86 6.06
C TRP A 169 -12.93 11.09 7.56
N PRO A 170 -14.02 11.78 7.96
CA PRO A 170 -14.34 11.97 9.38
C PRO A 170 -14.60 10.63 10.10
N ARG A 171 -14.22 10.52 11.37
CA ARG A 171 -14.42 9.31 12.18
C ARG A 171 -15.73 9.38 12.94
N ASP A 172 -16.38 8.23 13.14
CA ASP A 172 -17.39 8.07 14.18
C ASP A 172 -16.79 8.36 15.56
N PRO A 173 -17.28 9.36 16.32
CA PRO A 173 -16.79 9.65 17.66
C PRO A 173 -16.86 8.47 18.64
N SER A 174 -17.69 7.47 18.36
CA SER A 174 -17.94 6.30 19.20
C SER A 174 -17.26 5.01 18.74
N GLY A 175 -16.55 5.02 17.60
CA GLY A 175 -16.01 3.80 17.02
C GLY A 175 -14.84 3.99 16.06
N PHE A 176 -14.43 2.88 15.43
CA PHE A 176 -13.31 2.86 14.50
C PHE A 176 -13.68 3.23 13.06
N GLY A 177 -14.97 3.31 12.74
CA GLY A 177 -15.47 3.48 11.38
C GLY A 177 -15.65 4.92 10.89
N PRO A 178 -16.19 5.07 9.66
CA PRO A 178 -16.60 6.37 9.12
C PRO A 178 -17.61 7.05 10.04
N ALA A 179 -17.58 8.38 10.09
CA ALA A 179 -18.71 9.14 10.61
C ALA A 179 -19.98 8.84 9.81
N ASP A 180 -21.11 8.78 10.52
CA ASP A 180 -22.44 8.62 9.91
C ASP A 180 -22.87 9.95 9.28
N LEU A 181 -22.66 10.08 7.97
CA LEU A 181 -22.98 11.26 7.18
C LEU A 181 -24.17 10.94 6.27
N ASP A 182 -25.17 11.82 6.27
CA ASP A 182 -26.38 11.65 5.46
C ASP A 182 -26.20 12.20 4.03
N PHE A 183 -26.25 11.28 3.06
CA PHE A 183 -26.15 11.58 1.63
C PHE A 183 -27.50 11.46 0.88
N SER A 184 -28.59 11.11 1.57
CA SER A 184 -29.89 10.76 0.97
C SER A 184 -30.47 11.83 0.04
N ASP A 185 -30.25 13.10 0.37
CA ASP A 185 -30.70 14.25 -0.42
C ASP A 185 -29.57 14.97 -1.19
N LYS A 186 -28.36 14.41 -1.21
CA LYS A 186 -27.15 15.07 -1.73
C LYS A 186 -26.80 14.67 -3.15
N ARG A 187 -26.38 15.66 -3.95
CA ARG A 187 -25.65 15.46 -5.22
C ARG A 187 -24.18 15.28 -4.91
N VAL A 188 -23.67 14.07 -5.15
CA VAL A 188 -22.31 13.66 -4.80
C VAL A 188 -21.46 13.51 -6.06
N ALA A 189 -20.27 14.10 -6.06
CA ALA A 189 -19.22 13.84 -7.04
C ALA A 189 -18.14 12.93 -6.47
N VAL A 190 -17.68 11.95 -7.26
CA VAL A 190 -16.45 11.20 -6.95
C VAL A 190 -15.42 11.44 -8.06
N ILE A 191 -14.23 11.89 -7.67
CA ILE A 191 -13.10 12.08 -8.59
C ILE A 191 -12.06 10.98 -8.33
N GLY A 192 -11.87 10.11 -9.32
CA GLY A 192 -10.91 9.01 -9.29
C GLY A 192 -11.56 7.64 -9.16
N VAL A 193 -11.06 6.67 -9.93
CA VAL A 193 -11.57 5.30 -10.03
C VAL A 193 -10.45 4.26 -9.81
N GLY A 194 -9.52 4.58 -8.91
CA GLY A 194 -8.61 3.58 -8.34
C GLY A 194 -9.35 2.67 -7.35
N SER A 195 -8.63 1.81 -6.63
CA SER A 195 -9.24 0.91 -5.62
C SER A 195 -10.13 1.64 -4.62
N THR A 196 -9.67 2.76 -4.07
CA THR A 196 -10.47 3.61 -3.19
C THR A 196 -11.71 4.20 -3.87
N GLY A 197 -11.58 4.62 -5.12
CA GLY A 197 -12.70 5.17 -5.90
C GLY A 197 -13.79 4.12 -6.15
N VAL A 198 -13.38 2.92 -6.57
CA VAL A 198 -14.26 1.76 -6.79
C VAL A 198 -15.07 1.46 -5.54
N GLN A 199 -14.43 1.33 -4.38
CA GLN A 199 -15.10 1.06 -3.09
C GLN A 199 -16.04 2.19 -2.65
N VAL A 200 -15.65 3.46 -2.77
CA VAL A 200 -16.54 4.55 -2.35
C VAL A 200 -17.72 4.73 -3.32
N ILE A 201 -17.54 4.50 -4.62
CA ILE A 201 -18.60 4.59 -5.63
C ILE A 201 -19.71 3.58 -5.35
N GLN A 202 -19.36 2.30 -5.08
CA GLN A 202 -20.35 1.27 -4.78
C GLN A 202 -21.15 1.56 -3.50
N GLU A 203 -20.56 2.24 -2.50
CA GLU A 203 -21.29 2.63 -1.29
C GLU A 203 -22.13 3.90 -1.51
N MET A 204 -21.59 4.91 -2.17
CA MET A 204 -22.30 6.17 -2.43
C MET A 204 -23.49 5.99 -3.36
N ALA A 205 -23.42 5.08 -4.33
CA ALA A 205 -24.53 4.81 -5.25
C ALA A 205 -25.81 4.35 -4.52
N LYS A 206 -25.66 3.65 -3.38
CA LYS A 206 -26.77 3.13 -2.58
C LYS A 206 -27.53 4.21 -1.82
N VAL A 207 -26.86 5.33 -1.50
CA VAL A 207 -27.37 6.31 -0.54
C VAL A 207 -27.47 7.73 -1.09
N ALA A 208 -26.73 8.10 -2.13
CA ALA A 208 -26.75 9.45 -2.69
C ALA A 208 -28.00 9.69 -3.55
N LYS A 209 -28.60 10.89 -3.43
CA LYS A 209 -29.68 11.32 -4.33
C LYS A 209 -29.27 11.24 -5.80
N ASN A 210 -28.07 11.74 -6.10
CA ASN A 210 -27.42 11.60 -7.39
C ASN A 210 -25.92 11.41 -7.19
N LEU A 211 -25.32 10.49 -7.94
CA LEU A 211 -23.89 10.26 -7.96
C LEU A 211 -23.34 10.56 -9.35
N THR A 212 -22.34 11.43 -9.44
CA THR A 212 -21.56 11.64 -10.68
C THR A 212 -20.12 11.18 -10.48
N VAL A 213 -19.69 10.25 -11.31
CA VAL A 213 -18.32 9.72 -11.31
C VAL A 213 -17.51 10.42 -12.39
N PHE A 214 -16.39 11.04 -12.02
CA PHE A 214 -15.45 11.66 -12.94
C PHE A 214 -14.30 10.70 -13.25
N LEU A 215 -14.37 10.11 -14.45
CA LEU A 215 -13.47 9.08 -14.93
C LEU A 215 -12.39 9.67 -15.84
N ARG A 216 -11.12 9.52 -15.45
CA ARG A 216 -9.98 9.84 -16.34
C ARG A 216 -9.40 8.60 -17.00
N SER A 217 -9.18 7.54 -16.25
CA SER A 217 -8.60 6.31 -16.76
C SER A 217 -9.19 5.16 -15.97
N PRO A 218 -9.94 4.24 -16.61
CA PRO A 218 -10.50 3.09 -15.90
C PRO A 218 -9.38 2.13 -15.46
N ASN A 219 -9.66 1.30 -14.46
CA ASN A 219 -8.82 0.18 -14.07
C ASN A 219 -9.60 -1.12 -14.31
N TRP A 220 -8.87 -2.20 -14.58
CA TRP A 220 -9.44 -3.54 -14.57
C TRP A 220 -9.85 -3.89 -13.14
N CYS A 221 -11.14 -4.08 -12.90
CA CYS A 221 -11.66 -4.51 -11.60
C CYS A 221 -12.30 -5.90 -11.71
N THR A 222 -12.20 -6.71 -10.66
CA THR A 222 -12.80 -8.05 -10.59
C THR A 222 -13.60 -8.24 -9.31
N PRO A 223 -14.61 -9.14 -9.30
CA PRO A 223 -15.41 -9.39 -8.11
C PRO A 223 -14.55 -9.78 -6.91
N LEU A 224 -14.81 -9.16 -5.76
CA LEU A 224 -14.11 -9.48 -4.50
C LEU A 224 -14.52 -10.85 -3.96
N GLY A 225 -15.78 -11.24 -4.14
CA GLY A 225 -16.33 -12.48 -3.58
C GLY A 225 -16.39 -12.48 -2.05
N ASN A 226 -16.61 -11.30 -1.45
CA ASN A 226 -16.76 -11.17 0.00
C ASN A 226 -18.07 -11.80 0.51
N GLY A 227 -18.05 -12.19 1.77
CA GLY A 227 -19.18 -12.75 2.49
C GLY A 227 -18.77 -13.09 3.92
N PRO A 228 -19.69 -13.65 4.73
CA PRO A 228 -19.39 -14.07 6.09
C PRO A 228 -18.24 -15.06 6.12
N MET A 229 -17.37 -14.90 7.11
CA MET A 229 -16.38 -15.91 7.47
C MET A 229 -17.07 -17.04 8.24
N THR A 230 -16.86 -18.28 7.81
CA THR A 230 -17.46 -19.44 8.49
C THR A 230 -16.58 -19.88 9.66
N GLN A 231 -17.22 -20.35 10.75
CA GLN A 231 -16.48 -20.93 11.88
C GLN A 231 -15.62 -22.12 11.44
N GLU A 232 -16.13 -22.97 10.54
CA GLU A 232 -15.39 -24.09 9.97
C GLU A 232 -14.09 -23.65 9.27
N ARG A 233 -14.11 -22.54 8.52
CA ARG A 233 -12.91 -22.00 7.88
C ARG A 233 -11.91 -21.48 8.92
N MET A 234 -12.38 -20.74 9.92
CA MET A 234 -11.52 -20.26 11.01
C MET A 234 -10.89 -21.42 11.78
N ASP A 235 -11.67 -22.43 12.15
CA ASP A 235 -11.19 -23.62 12.86
C ASP A 235 -10.18 -24.41 12.02
N TYR A 236 -10.42 -24.53 10.70
CA TYR A 236 -9.48 -25.16 9.78
C TYR A 236 -8.15 -24.39 9.73
N ILE A 237 -8.16 -23.07 9.57
CA ILE A 237 -6.95 -22.24 9.53
C ILE A 237 -6.18 -22.36 10.86
N LYS A 238 -6.89 -22.28 11.99
CA LYS A 238 -6.30 -22.38 13.34
C LYS A 238 -5.64 -23.73 13.58
N SER A 239 -6.30 -24.82 13.19
CA SER A 239 -5.76 -26.19 13.33
C SER A 239 -4.62 -26.51 12.37
N HIS A 240 -4.53 -25.81 11.23
CA HIS A 240 -3.48 -25.98 10.21
C HIS A 240 -2.56 -24.77 10.13
N TYR A 241 -2.39 -24.03 11.23
CA TYR A 241 -1.70 -22.74 11.26
C TYR A 241 -0.33 -22.79 10.57
N ASN A 242 0.54 -23.73 10.96
CA ASN A 242 1.88 -23.85 10.38
C ASN A 242 1.86 -24.12 8.87
N GLU A 243 0.93 -24.96 8.39
CA GLU A 243 0.80 -25.25 6.96
C GLU A 243 0.28 -24.04 6.19
N PHE A 244 -0.69 -23.32 6.75
CA PHE A 244 -1.22 -22.09 6.18
C PHE A 244 -0.15 -21.01 6.06
N ILE A 245 0.65 -20.83 7.11
CA ILE A 245 1.79 -19.92 7.13
C ILE A 245 2.82 -20.34 6.07
N ALA A 246 3.22 -21.60 6.03
CA ALA A 246 4.20 -22.09 5.05
C ALA A 246 3.72 -21.89 3.60
N LYS A 247 2.43 -22.13 3.33
CA LYS A 247 1.83 -21.91 2.00
C LYS A 247 1.92 -20.43 1.58
N CYS A 248 1.58 -19.52 2.49
CA CYS A 248 1.68 -18.08 2.20
C CYS A 248 3.12 -17.66 1.93
N ASP A 249 4.10 -18.18 2.70
CA ASP A 249 5.52 -17.86 2.51
C ASP A 249 6.08 -18.36 1.17
N ALA A 250 5.64 -19.53 0.72
CA ALA A 250 6.03 -20.12 -0.56
C ALA A 250 5.41 -19.40 -1.78
N SER A 251 4.34 -18.64 -1.58
CA SER A 251 3.66 -17.92 -2.66
C SER A 251 4.41 -16.64 -3.07
N ILE A 252 4.25 -16.23 -4.34
CA ILE A 252 4.94 -15.05 -4.90
C ILE A 252 4.57 -13.74 -4.17
N ALA A 253 3.33 -13.60 -3.72
CA ALA A 253 2.82 -12.33 -3.18
C ALA A 253 2.27 -12.45 -1.74
N GLY A 254 2.59 -13.52 -1.02
CA GLY A 254 2.13 -13.70 0.36
C GLY A 254 0.62 -13.99 0.49
N TYR A 255 0.03 -14.63 -0.52
CA TYR A 255 -1.37 -15.08 -0.58
C TYR A 255 -1.44 -16.61 -0.61
N THR A 256 -2.65 -17.18 -0.66
CA THR A 256 -2.84 -18.62 -0.87
C THR A 256 -3.08 -19.01 -2.34
N HIS A 257 -3.03 -18.03 -3.25
CA HIS A 257 -3.15 -18.22 -4.70
C HIS A 257 -1.80 -18.61 -5.33
N GLU A 258 -1.85 -19.46 -6.35
CA GLU A 258 -0.68 -19.93 -7.10
C GLU A 258 -0.97 -19.88 -8.61
N PHE A 259 -0.01 -19.39 -9.39
CA PHE A 259 -0.12 -19.43 -10.84
C PHE A 259 -0.17 -20.87 -11.35
N ILE A 260 -0.98 -21.10 -12.37
CA ILE A 260 -1.00 -22.37 -13.09
C ILE A 260 0.34 -22.53 -13.81
N PRO A 261 1.11 -23.61 -13.58
CA PRO A 261 2.44 -23.82 -14.16
C PRO A 261 2.36 -24.32 -15.61
N LYS A 262 1.55 -23.64 -16.42
CA LYS A 262 1.36 -23.85 -17.86
C LYS A 262 1.21 -22.48 -18.53
N ASN A 263 1.63 -22.36 -19.78
CA ASN A 263 1.33 -21.17 -20.56
C ASN A 263 -0.12 -21.21 -21.04
N LEU A 264 -0.75 -20.05 -21.18
CA LEU A 264 -2.19 -19.95 -21.48
C LEU A 264 -2.57 -20.68 -22.77
N PHE A 265 -1.75 -20.59 -23.82
CA PHE A 265 -2.03 -21.19 -25.13
C PHE A 265 -1.60 -22.65 -25.28
N ASP A 266 -0.95 -23.23 -24.26
CA ASP A 266 -0.68 -24.68 -24.21
C ASP A 266 -1.93 -25.47 -23.78
N VAL A 267 -3.00 -24.78 -23.38
CA VAL A 267 -4.27 -25.36 -22.92
C VAL A 267 -5.36 -25.16 -23.97
N PRO A 268 -6.19 -26.18 -24.31
CA PRO A 268 -7.31 -26.05 -25.24
C PRO A 268 -8.27 -24.90 -24.88
N LYS A 269 -8.92 -24.31 -25.89
CA LYS A 269 -9.76 -23.11 -25.72
C LYS A 269 -10.86 -23.27 -24.66
N ASP A 270 -11.61 -24.36 -24.74
CA ASP A 270 -12.75 -24.57 -23.85
C ASP A 270 -12.30 -24.77 -22.40
N GLU A 271 -11.15 -25.44 -22.20
CA GLU A 271 -10.55 -25.63 -20.88
C GLU A 271 -10.03 -24.32 -20.29
N ARG A 272 -9.31 -23.50 -21.08
CA ARG A 272 -8.80 -22.21 -20.58
C ARG A 272 -9.93 -21.23 -20.28
N ASP A 273 -10.98 -21.18 -21.11
CA ASP A 273 -12.12 -20.29 -20.88
C ASP A 273 -12.91 -20.72 -19.63
N ALA A 274 -13.15 -22.02 -19.46
CA ALA A 274 -13.77 -22.56 -18.26
C ALA A 274 -12.94 -22.23 -17.01
N LYS A 275 -11.61 -22.30 -17.09
CA LYS A 275 -10.73 -21.95 -15.98
C LYS A 275 -10.74 -20.46 -15.67
N LEU A 276 -10.70 -19.58 -16.68
CA LEU A 276 -10.81 -18.14 -16.47
C LEU A 276 -12.17 -17.77 -15.85
N GLU A 277 -13.25 -18.45 -16.25
CA GLU A 277 -14.58 -18.29 -15.65
C GLU A 277 -14.61 -18.69 -14.17
N GLU A 278 -13.99 -19.83 -13.83
CA GLU A 278 -13.83 -20.30 -12.46
C GLU A 278 -13.05 -19.27 -11.61
N LEU A 279 -11.91 -18.79 -12.12
CA LEU A 279 -11.05 -17.85 -11.41
C LEU A 279 -11.70 -16.46 -11.25
N TYR A 280 -12.47 -15.99 -12.24
CA TYR A 280 -13.20 -14.73 -12.18
C TYR A 280 -14.33 -14.76 -11.14
N LYS A 281 -14.95 -15.94 -10.91
CA LYS A 281 -15.94 -16.17 -9.86
C LYS A 281 -15.31 -16.47 -8.50
N GLY A 282 -14.03 -16.80 -8.48
CA GLY A 282 -13.28 -17.05 -7.26
C GLY A 282 -13.11 -15.77 -6.42
N PRO A 283 -12.98 -15.91 -5.08
CA PRO A 283 -12.77 -14.75 -4.20
C PRO A 283 -11.39 -14.15 -4.38
N GLY A 284 -11.24 -12.88 -4.01
CA GLY A 284 -9.94 -12.23 -3.87
C GLY A 284 -9.18 -12.10 -5.19
N PHE A 285 -7.88 -12.33 -5.14
CA PHE A 285 -7.00 -12.24 -6.30
C PHE A 285 -6.92 -13.54 -7.11
N SER A 286 -7.92 -14.41 -7.03
CA SER A 286 -7.95 -15.70 -7.74
C SER A 286 -7.63 -15.55 -9.23
N LEU A 287 -8.21 -14.58 -9.94
CA LEU A 287 -7.88 -14.37 -11.36
C LEU A 287 -6.49 -13.75 -11.58
N TRP A 288 -6.07 -12.79 -10.75
CA TRP A 288 -4.81 -12.09 -10.98
C TRP A 288 -3.58 -12.92 -10.61
N LEU A 289 -3.64 -13.63 -9.48
CA LEU A 289 -2.52 -14.40 -8.91
C LEU A 289 -2.70 -15.92 -9.05
N GLY A 290 -3.81 -16.37 -9.66
CA GLY A 290 -4.10 -17.78 -9.93
C GLY A 290 -4.27 -18.15 -11.41
N ALA A 291 -4.07 -17.20 -12.33
CA ALA A 291 -4.09 -17.47 -13.76
C ALA A 291 -2.81 -18.19 -14.24
N TYR A 292 -2.63 -18.31 -15.55
CA TYR A 292 -1.46 -18.93 -16.19
C TYR A 292 -0.18 -18.13 -15.96
N GLN A 293 0.95 -18.82 -15.80
CA GLN A 293 2.24 -18.23 -15.41
C GLN A 293 2.79 -17.16 -16.37
N ASP A 294 2.35 -17.17 -17.63
CA ASP A 294 2.79 -16.27 -18.69
C ASP A 294 1.91 -15.01 -18.82
N VAL A 295 0.77 -14.93 -18.13
CA VAL A 295 -0.19 -13.82 -18.26
C VAL A 295 0.41 -12.46 -17.90
N LEU A 296 1.43 -12.41 -17.05
CA LEU A 296 2.08 -11.15 -16.63
C LEU A 296 3.32 -10.78 -17.46
N SER A 297 3.76 -11.65 -18.37
CA SER A 297 5.01 -11.50 -19.14
C SER A 297 4.82 -11.62 -20.65
N ASP A 298 3.83 -12.39 -21.12
CA ASP A 298 3.51 -12.54 -22.54
C ASP A 298 2.35 -11.62 -22.97
N PRO A 299 2.56 -10.69 -23.92
CA PRO A 299 1.52 -9.76 -24.37
C PRO A 299 0.28 -10.43 -24.96
N ILE A 300 0.42 -11.59 -25.61
CA ILE A 300 -0.69 -12.27 -26.29
C ILE A 300 -1.57 -12.96 -25.24
N ALA A 301 -0.97 -13.65 -24.27
CA ALA A 301 -1.66 -14.24 -23.13
C ALA A 301 -2.36 -13.16 -22.30
N ASN A 302 -1.68 -12.05 -22.02
CA ASN A 302 -2.27 -10.94 -21.28
C ASN A 302 -3.46 -10.32 -22.00
N LYS A 303 -3.34 -10.13 -23.33
CA LYS A 303 -4.46 -9.63 -24.15
C LYS A 303 -5.66 -10.56 -24.08
N TYR A 304 -5.44 -11.88 -24.11
CA TYR A 304 -6.53 -12.86 -24.01
C TYR A 304 -7.33 -12.71 -22.71
N VAL A 305 -6.64 -12.60 -21.56
CA VAL A 305 -7.28 -12.37 -20.27
C VAL A 305 -7.95 -10.99 -20.21
N SER A 306 -7.33 -9.97 -20.78
CA SER A 306 -7.91 -8.62 -20.86
C SER A 306 -9.20 -8.60 -21.67
N ASP A 307 -9.24 -9.29 -22.81
CA ASP A 307 -10.43 -9.40 -23.65
C ASP A 307 -11.55 -10.17 -22.92
N PHE A 308 -11.20 -11.23 -22.18
CA PHE A 308 -12.13 -11.98 -21.33
C PHE A 308 -12.76 -11.07 -20.25
N VAL A 309 -11.95 -10.32 -19.50
CA VAL A 309 -12.48 -9.39 -18.48
C VAL A 309 -13.29 -8.26 -19.12
N ALA A 310 -12.87 -7.75 -20.28
CA ALA A 310 -13.65 -6.75 -21.02
C ALA A 310 -15.03 -7.28 -21.42
N GLN A 311 -15.13 -8.54 -21.82
CA GLN A 311 -16.42 -9.18 -22.08
C GLN A 311 -17.28 -9.23 -20.81
N LYS A 312 -16.71 -9.59 -19.66
CA LYS A 312 -17.44 -9.56 -18.37
C LYS A 312 -17.97 -8.17 -18.02
N ILE A 313 -17.22 -7.12 -18.31
CA ILE A 313 -17.68 -5.73 -18.11
C ILE A 313 -18.89 -5.44 -19.00
N ARG A 314 -18.84 -5.82 -20.29
CA ARG A 314 -19.97 -5.64 -21.22
C ARG A 314 -21.22 -6.45 -20.83
N GLU A 315 -21.03 -7.61 -20.20
CA GLU A 315 -22.14 -8.42 -19.69
C GLU A 315 -22.83 -7.78 -18.47
N ARG A 316 -22.08 -7.02 -17.66
CA ARG A 316 -22.53 -6.42 -16.39
C ARG A 316 -23.09 -5.00 -16.55
N VAL A 317 -22.61 -4.24 -17.54
CA VAL A 317 -23.03 -2.85 -17.80
C VAL A 317 -23.99 -2.81 -19.00
N LYS A 318 -25.24 -2.38 -18.77
CA LYS A 318 -26.33 -2.44 -19.76
C LYS A 318 -26.15 -1.44 -20.90
N ASP A 319 -25.67 -0.23 -20.63
CA ASP A 319 -25.38 0.77 -21.66
C ASP A 319 -24.03 0.46 -22.34
N PRO A 320 -24.00 0.13 -23.64
CA PRO A 320 -22.76 -0.21 -24.34
C PRO A 320 -21.73 0.92 -24.34
N ARG A 321 -22.18 2.19 -24.34
CA ARG A 321 -21.26 3.34 -24.33
C ARG A 321 -20.55 3.44 -22.98
N THR A 322 -21.30 3.33 -21.88
CA THR A 322 -20.74 3.31 -20.52
C THR A 322 -19.83 2.11 -20.31
N ALA A 323 -20.20 0.93 -20.80
CA ALA A 323 -19.35 -0.27 -20.75
C ALA A 323 -17.97 -0.04 -21.39
N GLU A 324 -17.93 0.56 -22.60
CA GLU A 324 -16.65 0.82 -23.28
C GLU A 324 -15.78 1.87 -22.60
N LEU A 325 -16.38 2.87 -21.93
CA LEU A 325 -15.64 3.84 -21.13
C LEU A 325 -14.97 3.19 -19.91
N LEU A 326 -15.59 2.17 -19.34
CA LEU A 326 -15.09 1.45 -18.16
C LEU A 326 -14.03 0.39 -18.50
N ILE A 327 -13.79 0.10 -19.78
CA ILE A 327 -12.78 -0.88 -20.24
C ILE A 327 -11.44 -0.17 -20.49
N PRO A 328 -10.36 -0.50 -19.75
CA PRO A 328 -9.04 0.09 -19.98
C PRO A 328 -8.48 -0.15 -21.37
N LYS A 329 -7.85 0.91 -21.91
CA LYS A 329 -7.20 0.93 -23.22
C LYS A 329 -5.70 1.24 -23.14
N ASP A 330 -5.22 1.72 -22.00
CA ASP A 330 -3.83 2.14 -21.76
C ASP A 330 -2.95 1.05 -21.15
N HIS A 331 -3.54 -0.06 -20.68
CA HIS A 331 -2.84 -1.19 -20.07
C HIS A 331 -3.69 -2.47 -20.08
N GLY A 332 -3.01 -3.62 -20.03
CA GLY A 332 -3.66 -4.92 -19.91
C GLY A 332 -4.00 -5.33 -18.46
N PHE A 333 -4.72 -6.43 -18.31
CA PHE A 333 -5.15 -6.97 -17.01
C PHE A 333 -3.95 -7.28 -16.11
N GLY A 334 -4.02 -6.91 -14.82
CA GLY A 334 -2.99 -7.22 -13.83
C GLY A 334 -1.71 -6.38 -13.90
N MET A 335 -1.66 -5.37 -14.77
CA MET A 335 -0.48 -4.49 -14.95
C MET A 335 -0.40 -3.34 -13.96
N LYS A 336 -1.50 -3.11 -13.24
CA LYS A 336 -1.64 -2.29 -12.05
C LYS A 336 -2.23 -3.20 -10.96
N ARG A 337 -2.18 -2.81 -9.68
CA ARG A 337 -2.91 -3.52 -8.62
C ARG A 337 -4.38 -3.52 -9.00
N VAL A 338 -4.97 -4.70 -9.19
CA VAL A 338 -6.35 -4.88 -9.64
C VAL A 338 -7.28 -4.46 -8.50
N PRO A 339 -8.14 -3.44 -8.65
CA PRO A 339 -9.19 -3.21 -7.68
C PRO A 339 -10.16 -4.40 -7.62
N LEU A 340 -10.47 -4.84 -6.40
CA LEU A 340 -11.55 -5.79 -6.18
C LEU A 340 -12.82 -5.03 -5.81
N GLU A 341 -13.97 -5.52 -6.26
CA GLU A 341 -15.24 -4.80 -6.15
C GLU A 341 -16.43 -5.65 -5.73
N THR A 342 -17.43 -4.98 -5.17
CA THR A 342 -18.77 -5.54 -4.92
C THR A 342 -19.78 -4.72 -5.71
N ASP A 343 -20.24 -5.29 -6.83
CA ASP A 343 -21.25 -4.71 -7.73
C ASP A 343 -20.90 -3.34 -8.34
N TYR A 344 -19.60 -3.01 -8.46
CA TYR A 344 -19.13 -1.70 -8.97
C TYR A 344 -19.56 -1.42 -10.40
N TYR A 345 -19.56 -2.44 -11.27
CA TYR A 345 -19.99 -2.23 -12.65
C TYR A 345 -21.51 -2.06 -12.75
N GLU A 346 -22.27 -2.78 -11.91
CA GLU A 346 -23.72 -2.71 -11.84
C GLU A 346 -24.22 -1.35 -11.33
N VAL A 347 -23.41 -0.63 -10.55
CA VAL A 347 -23.69 0.75 -10.12
C VAL A 347 -24.05 1.66 -11.29
N TYR A 348 -23.40 1.49 -12.45
CA TYR A 348 -23.64 2.32 -13.64
C TYR A 348 -24.95 1.99 -14.36
N ASN A 349 -25.70 0.99 -13.91
CA ASN A 349 -27.04 0.69 -14.41
C ASN A 349 -28.15 1.39 -13.61
N GLN A 350 -27.81 2.12 -12.55
CA GLN A 350 -28.77 2.81 -11.69
C GLN A 350 -29.13 4.19 -12.25
N ASP A 351 -30.40 4.58 -12.11
CA ASP A 351 -30.92 5.85 -12.64
C ASP A 351 -30.32 7.10 -11.97
N ASN A 352 -29.81 6.98 -10.74
CA ASN A 352 -29.19 8.06 -9.98
C ASN A 352 -27.70 8.24 -10.27
N VAL A 353 -27.08 7.39 -11.11
CA VAL A 353 -25.64 7.39 -11.37
C VAL A 353 -25.34 7.93 -12.76
N SER A 354 -24.33 8.80 -12.86
CA SER A 354 -23.83 9.34 -14.13
C SER A 354 -22.32 9.23 -14.21
N LEU A 355 -21.80 8.99 -15.41
CA LEU A 355 -20.36 8.86 -15.70
C LEU A 355 -19.90 10.00 -16.62
N VAL A 356 -18.88 10.74 -16.19
CA VAL A 356 -18.26 11.82 -16.98
C VAL A 356 -16.86 11.37 -17.41
N ASP A 357 -16.62 11.31 -18.72
CA ASP A 357 -15.30 11.02 -19.30
C ASP A 357 -14.45 12.30 -19.38
N LEU A 358 -13.46 12.39 -18.49
CA LEU A 358 -12.54 13.51 -18.38
C LEU A 358 -11.53 13.60 -19.54
N ASN A 359 -11.43 12.59 -20.41
CA ASN A 359 -10.63 12.73 -21.63
C ASN A 359 -11.38 13.52 -22.71
N THR A 360 -12.70 13.46 -22.69
CA THR A 360 -13.57 14.23 -23.59
C THR A 360 -13.89 15.61 -23.01
N THR A 361 -14.23 15.68 -21.72
CA THR A 361 -14.57 16.94 -21.04
C THR A 361 -13.72 17.13 -19.77
N PRO A 362 -12.43 17.52 -19.90
CA PRO A 362 -11.54 17.70 -18.76
C PRO A 362 -12.07 18.70 -17.72
N ILE A 363 -11.75 18.48 -16.44
CA ILE A 363 -12.00 19.47 -15.38
C ILE A 363 -11.09 20.67 -15.62
N THR A 364 -11.69 21.86 -15.69
CA THR A 364 -10.95 23.12 -15.82
C THR A 364 -10.72 23.79 -14.48
N ARG A 365 -11.69 23.69 -13.56
CA ARG A 365 -11.60 24.18 -12.19
C ARG A 365 -12.70 23.62 -11.29
N ILE A 366 -12.45 23.66 -9.99
CA ILE A 366 -13.50 23.62 -8.98
C ILE A 366 -14.04 25.04 -8.79
N THR A 367 -15.35 25.14 -8.57
CA THR A 367 -16.10 26.40 -8.39
C THR A 367 -16.84 26.36 -7.04
N PRO A 368 -17.41 27.48 -6.58
CA PRO A 368 -18.23 27.48 -5.37
C PRO A 368 -19.39 26.48 -5.36
N ASP A 369 -19.97 26.20 -6.53
CA ASP A 369 -21.20 25.43 -6.67
C ASP A 369 -20.97 23.99 -7.18
N GLY A 370 -19.75 23.67 -7.63
CA GLY A 370 -19.39 22.33 -8.11
C GLY A 370 -18.16 22.27 -9.01
N ILE A 371 -18.18 21.40 -10.01
CA ILE A 371 -17.05 21.05 -10.88
C ILE A 371 -17.30 21.58 -12.30
N GLN A 372 -16.44 22.47 -12.78
CA GLN A 372 -16.49 22.96 -14.16
C GLN A 372 -15.65 22.06 -15.06
N THR A 373 -16.29 21.40 -16.02
CA THR A 373 -15.59 20.75 -17.15
C THR A 373 -15.41 21.72 -18.30
N THR A 374 -14.75 21.32 -19.38
CA THR A 374 -14.69 22.12 -20.62
C THR A 374 -16.04 22.29 -21.30
N ASP A 375 -17.04 21.48 -20.95
CA ASP A 375 -18.37 21.50 -21.54
C ASP A 375 -19.36 22.27 -20.65
N THR A 376 -19.50 21.88 -19.38
CA THR A 376 -20.51 22.43 -18.49
C THR A 376 -20.10 22.46 -17.02
N LEU A 377 -20.83 23.25 -16.24
CA LEU A 377 -20.79 23.21 -14.79
C LEU A 377 -21.68 22.07 -14.29
N HIS A 378 -21.08 21.17 -13.51
CA HIS A 378 -21.81 20.16 -12.76
C HIS A 378 -21.89 20.62 -11.31
N GLU A 379 -23.10 20.86 -10.82
CA GLU A 379 -23.34 21.34 -9.46
C GLU A 379 -23.45 20.18 -8.46
N PHE A 380 -22.83 20.34 -7.29
CA PHE A 380 -22.77 19.31 -6.25
C PHE A 380 -22.94 19.89 -4.86
N ASP A 381 -23.38 19.05 -3.94
CA ASP A 381 -23.41 19.35 -2.52
C ASP A 381 -22.19 18.75 -1.80
N VAL A 382 -21.64 17.67 -2.37
CA VAL A 382 -20.47 16.96 -1.84
C VAL A 382 -19.48 16.61 -2.96
N ILE A 383 -18.18 16.81 -2.72
CA ILE A 383 -17.09 16.31 -3.59
C ILE A 383 -16.18 15.36 -2.80
N ILE A 384 -16.06 14.12 -3.27
CA ILE A 384 -15.17 13.09 -2.75
C ILE A 384 -13.96 12.94 -3.67
N TYR A 385 -12.76 13.19 -3.14
CA TYR A 385 -11.49 12.99 -3.82
C TYR A 385 -10.93 11.61 -3.49
N ALA A 386 -11.05 10.69 -4.44
CA ALA A 386 -10.41 9.38 -4.43
C ALA A 386 -9.15 9.39 -5.31
N THR A 387 -8.32 10.41 -5.14
CA THR A 387 -7.21 10.77 -6.05
C THR A 387 -5.86 10.15 -5.69
N GLY A 388 -5.85 9.28 -4.68
CA GLY A 388 -4.70 8.45 -4.31
C GLY A 388 -3.64 9.19 -3.52
N PHE A 389 -2.39 8.78 -3.71
CA PHE A 389 -1.25 9.17 -2.87
C PHE A 389 -0.03 9.51 -3.73
N ASP A 390 0.91 10.26 -3.17
CA ASP A 390 2.30 10.22 -3.63
C ASP A 390 2.93 8.89 -3.16
N ALA A 391 2.87 7.88 -4.03
CA ALA A 391 3.24 6.53 -3.66
C ALA A 391 4.75 6.34 -3.50
N VAL A 392 5.09 5.47 -2.54
CA VAL A 392 6.42 5.03 -2.14
C VAL A 392 7.28 6.19 -1.64
N LYS A 393 7.84 7.04 -2.53
CA LYS A 393 8.74 8.14 -2.11
C LYS A 393 8.03 9.25 -1.32
N GLY A 394 6.73 9.45 -1.53
CA GLY A 394 6.02 10.61 -0.99
C GLY A 394 6.03 10.72 0.52
N SER A 395 6.01 9.58 1.23
CA SER A 395 6.04 9.56 2.69
C SER A 395 7.41 9.95 3.25
N TRP A 396 8.51 9.55 2.60
CA TRP A 396 9.87 10.00 2.94
C TRP A 396 10.12 11.45 2.52
N ASN A 397 9.63 11.89 1.36
CA ASN A 397 9.81 13.26 0.86
C ASN A 397 9.15 14.35 1.74
N ARG A 398 8.27 13.97 2.67
CA ARG A 398 7.63 14.88 3.64
C ARG A 398 8.49 15.16 4.87
N ILE A 399 9.58 14.40 5.06
CA ILE A 399 10.53 14.59 6.15
C ILE A 399 11.83 15.13 5.54
N ASP A 400 12.42 16.16 6.14
CA ASP A 400 13.77 16.61 5.80
C ASP A 400 14.79 15.62 6.40
N ILE A 401 15.04 14.51 5.70
CA ILE A 401 15.98 13.46 6.10
C ILE A 401 17.36 13.79 5.50
N ARG A 402 18.36 13.99 6.36
CA ARG A 402 19.72 14.35 5.97
C ARG A 402 20.73 13.35 6.52
N GLY A 403 21.42 12.67 5.61
CA GLY A 403 22.46 11.70 5.92
C GLY A 403 23.83 12.34 6.09
N THR A 404 24.87 11.59 5.75
CA THR A 404 26.27 12.03 5.79
C THR A 404 26.48 13.33 5.01
N ASP A 405 27.33 14.21 5.55
CA ASP A 405 27.62 15.56 5.01
C ASP A 405 26.38 16.46 4.85
N GLY A 406 25.27 16.12 5.53
CA GLY A 406 24.02 16.86 5.48
C GLY A 406 23.24 16.73 4.16
N VAL A 407 23.57 15.73 3.33
CA VAL A 407 22.90 15.45 2.05
C VAL A 407 21.46 15.00 2.28
N ALA A 408 20.51 15.63 1.59
CA ALA A 408 19.10 15.30 1.74
C ALA A 408 18.72 14.04 0.92
N LEU A 409 17.94 13.13 1.53
CA LEU A 409 17.45 11.91 0.86
C LEU A 409 16.68 12.22 -0.42
N LYS A 410 15.91 13.31 -0.40
CA LYS A 410 15.15 13.80 -1.56
C LYS A 410 16.06 14.14 -2.74
N ASP A 411 17.24 14.71 -2.46
CA ASP A 411 18.21 15.08 -3.50
C ASP A 411 18.90 13.82 -4.05
N THR A 412 19.25 12.87 -3.17
CA THR A 412 19.79 11.55 -3.57
C THR A 412 18.82 10.79 -4.49
N TRP A 413 17.51 10.92 -4.29
CA TRP A 413 16.47 10.26 -5.09
C TRP A 413 15.90 11.11 -6.24
N ALA A 414 16.52 12.25 -6.55
CA ALA A 414 16.03 13.14 -7.60
C ALA A 414 16.06 12.49 -8.99
N ASP A 415 17.12 11.72 -9.30
CA ASP A 415 17.32 11.09 -10.61
C ASP A 415 16.87 9.63 -10.70
N GLY A 416 16.44 9.06 -9.58
CA GLY A 416 15.98 7.69 -9.43
C GLY A 416 16.29 7.15 -8.03
N VAL A 417 15.51 6.17 -7.58
CA VAL A 417 15.77 5.53 -6.29
C VAL A 417 16.88 4.48 -6.40
N THR A 418 17.86 4.59 -5.52
CA THR A 418 18.85 3.55 -5.25
C THR A 418 18.74 3.14 -3.79
N THR A 419 18.51 1.86 -3.54
CA THR A 419 18.52 1.25 -2.20
C THR A 419 19.24 -0.09 -2.25
N TYR A 420 19.72 -0.55 -1.09
CA TYR A 420 20.13 -1.94 -0.93
C TYR A 420 19.00 -2.70 -0.24
N MET A 421 18.52 -3.76 -0.91
CA MET A 421 17.42 -4.62 -0.44
C MET A 421 16.08 -3.90 -0.19
N GLY A 422 15.96 -2.63 -0.60
CA GLY A 422 14.85 -1.77 -0.18
C GLY A 422 14.80 -1.48 1.32
N MET A 423 15.92 -1.70 2.03
CA MET A 423 16.03 -1.60 3.50
C MET A 423 16.97 -0.50 3.96
N GLN A 424 17.96 -0.08 3.16
CA GLN A 424 18.80 1.09 3.44
C GLN A 424 19.19 1.82 2.14
N CYS A 425 19.61 3.08 2.26
CA CYS A 425 20.14 3.90 1.18
C CYS A 425 21.59 4.30 1.50
N PRO A 426 22.54 4.20 0.54
CA PRO A 426 23.89 4.72 0.74
C PRO A 426 23.87 6.23 1.06
N GLY A 427 24.73 6.66 1.97
CA GLY A 427 24.77 8.00 2.56
C GLY A 427 23.88 8.17 3.80
N PHE A 428 23.08 7.18 4.17
CA PHE A 428 22.11 7.25 5.29
C PHE A 428 22.37 6.12 6.31
N PRO A 429 23.54 6.12 6.98
CA PRO A 429 23.91 5.10 7.96
C PRO A 429 22.86 4.95 9.06
N ASN A 430 22.63 3.72 9.50
CA ASN A 430 21.67 3.37 10.56
C ASN A 430 20.21 3.79 10.31
N PHE A 431 19.87 4.27 9.11
CA PHE A 431 18.51 4.64 8.74
C PHE A 431 17.89 3.56 7.85
N PHE A 432 17.00 2.78 8.43
CA PHE A 432 16.35 1.65 7.80
C PHE A 432 14.98 2.04 7.22
N LEU A 433 14.69 1.50 6.05
CA LEU A 433 13.44 1.67 5.30
C LEU A 433 12.58 0.43 5.48
N LEU A 434 11.43 0.56 6.11
CA LEU A 434 10.45 -0.53 6.23
C LEU A 434 9.35 -0.33 5.19
N VAL A 435 9.14 -1.33 4.33
CA VAL A 435 8.24 -1.25 3.17
C VAL A 435 8.63 -0.07 2.25
N GLY A 436 9.94 0.15 2.08
CA GLY A 436 10.51 1.21 1.26
C GLY A 436 10.53 0.88 -0.24
N PRO A 437 11.05 1.83 -1.06
CA PRO A 437 11.33 1.57 -2.46
C PRO A 437 12.20 0.33 -2.66
N GLN A 438 11.85 -0.48 -3.67
CA GLN A 438 12.53 -1.72 -4.02
C GLN A 438 12.51 -2.80 -2.92
N SER A 439 11.71 -2.63 -1.86
CA SER A 439 11.49 -3.70 -0.89
C SER A 439 10.62 -4.81 -1.49
N GLY A 440 10.76 -6.03 -0.96
CA GLY A 440 9.91 -7.17 -1.30
C GLY A 440 8.44 -7.03 -0.89
N ALA A 441 8.08 -5.98 -0.12
CA ALA A 441 6.76 -5.86 0.49
C ALA A 441 5.75 -5.03 -0.33
N THR A 442 6.19 -4.04 -1.10
CA THR A 442 5.29 -3.06 -1.75
C THR A 442 4.34 -3.68 -2.81
N PHE A 443 4.73 -4.80 -3.42
CA PHE A 443 3.91 -5.55 -4.39
C PHE A 443 3.31 -6.84 -3.80
N CYS A 444 3.33 -6.99 -2.48
CA CYS A 444 2.90 -8.19 -1.78
C CYS A 444 1.68 -7.88 -0.87
N ASN A 445 1.14 -8.91 -0.24
CA ASN A 445 0.40 -8.78 1.00
C ASN A 445 1.34 -8.15 2.07
N ILE A 446 1.18 -6.84 2.31
CA ILE A 446 2.17 -6.02 3.04
C ILE A 446 2.44 -6.55 4.45
N PRO A 447 1.45 -6.87 5.31
CA PRO A 447 1.74 -7.39 6.65
C PRO A 447 2.69 -8.57 6.57
N ARG A 448 2.41 -9.53 5.67
CA ARG A 448 3.24 -10.71 5.39
C ARG A 448 4.67 -10.37 5.00
N CYS A 449 4.83 -9.71 3.86
CA CYS A 449 6.16 -9.47 3.32
C CYS A 449 6.95 -8.43 4.13
N SER A 450 6.27 -7.54 4.86
CA SER A 450 6.95 -6.59 5.75
C SER A 450 7.52 -7.26 6.98
N ALA A 451 6.89 -8.33 7.50
CA ALA A 451 7.43 -9.01 8.68
C ALA A 451 8.74 -9.74 8.37
N LEU A 452 8.92 -10.28 7.15
CA LEU A 452 10.24 -10.78 6.72
C LEU A 452 11.33 -9.70 6.83
N ALA A 453 11.01 -8.47 6.42
CA ALA A 453 11.96 -7.37 6.54
C ALA A 453 12.23 -6.99 8.00
N VAL A 454 11.19 -6.95 8.83
CA VAL A 454 11.32 -6.70 10.28
C VAL A 454 12.14 -7.79 10.96
N ASP A 455 11.87 -9.06 10.69
CA ASP A 455 12.62 -10.20 11.23
C ASP A 455 14.09 -10.11 10.88
N TRP A 456 14.38 -9.92 9.58
CA TRP A 456 15.74 -9.87 9.07
C TRP A 456 16.54 -8.69 9.64
N LEU A 457 15.93 -7.51 9.71
CA LEU A 457 16.56 -6.34 10.32
C LEU A 457 16.73 -6.52 11.83
N SER A 458 15.79 -7.19 12.50
CA SER A 458 15.92 -7.48 13.93
C SER A 458 17.06 -8.47 14.20
N ASP A 459 17.27 -9.47 13.35
CA ASP A 459 18.42 -10.37 13.42
C ASP A 459 19.75 -9.63 13.16
N MET A 460 19.75 -8.65 12.25
CA MET A 460 20.87 -7.72 12.08
C MET A 460 21.13 -6.92 13.35
N MET A 461 20.10 -6.48 14.07
CA MET A 461 20.27 -5.77 15.33
C MET A 461 20.79 -6.68 16.45
N VAL A 462 20.45 -7.96 16.47
CA VAL A 462 21.07 -8.94 17.37
C VAL A 462 22.57 -9.06 17.08
N HIS A 463 22.92 -9.19 15.80
CA HIS A 463 24.33 -9.24 15.37
C HIS A 463 25.08 -7.96 15.75
N ALA A 464 24.47 -6.79 15.54
CA ALA A 464 25.06 -5.49 15.88
C ALA A 464 25.38 -5.41 17.37
N LYS A 465 24.43 -5.77 18.24
CA LYS A 465 24.60 -5.78 19.70
C LYS A 465 25.70 -6.73 20.15
N GLN A 466 25.78 -7.92 19.55
CA GLN A 466 26.77 -8.95 19.90
C GLN A 466 28.20 -8.55 19.50
N ASN A 467 28.36 -7.68 18.51
CA ASN A 467 29.66 -7.28 17.96
C ASN A 467 30.00 -5.81 18.20
N ASP A 468 29.23 -5.11 19.06
CA ASP A 468 29.38 -3.68 19.36
C ASP A 468 29.42 -2.78 18.12
N ILE A 469 28.62 -3.13 17.10
CA ILE A 469 28.50 -2.37 15.86
C ILE A 469 27.65 -1.12 16.14
N GLN A 470 28.21 0.04 15.82
CA GLN A 470 27.57 1.35 16.03
C GLN A 470 27.18 2.02 14.71
N ARG A 471 27.69 1.55 13.57
CA ARG A 471 27.34 2.07 12.24
C ARG A 471 27.12 0.93 11.25
N ILE A 472 26.00 0.98 10.54
CA ILE A 472 25.59 0.05 9.51
C ILE A 472 25.13 0.85 8.29
N GLU A 473 25.74 0.60 7.15
CA GLU A 473 25.41 1.29 5.90
C GLU A 473 25.72 0.39 4.69
N PRO A 474 24.93 0.41 3.60
CA PRO A 474 25.26 -0.36 2.42
C PRO A 474 26.46 0.24 1.67
N GLU A 475 27.27 -0.62 1.08
CA GLU A 475 28.23 -0.22 0.06
C GLU A 475 27.48 0.36 -1.14
N PRO A 476 27.93 1.51 -1.72
CA PRO A 476 27.29 2.09 -2.90
C PRO A 476 27.12 1.10 -4.06
N ASP A 477 28.16 0.34 -4.36
CA ASP A 477 28.14 -0.69 -5.42
C ASP A 477 27.11 -1.79 -5.14
N ALA A 478 26.90 -2.18 -3.88
CA ALA A 478 25.90 -3.19 -3.52
C ALA A 478 24.48 -2.67 -3.79
N ALA A 479 24.20 -1.40 -3.43
CA ALA A 479 22.92 -0.76 -3.70
C ALA A 479 22.65 -0.55 -5.20
N GLU A 480 23.66 -0.13 -5.97
CA GLU A 480 23.55 0.00 -7.43
C GLU A 480 23.29 -1.35 -8.12
N ASN A 481 24.04 -2.39 -7.73
CA ASN A 481 23.85 -3.74 -8.26
C ASN A 481 22.46 -4.30 -7.92
N TYR A 482 21.96 -4.05 -6.71
CA TYR A 482 20.60 -4.42 -6.32
C TYR A 482 19.55 -3.67 -7.13
N THR A 483 19.71 -2.36 -7.31
CA THR A 483 18.81 -1.53 -8.12
C THR A 483 18.77 -2.01 -9.58
N LEU A 484 19.92 -2.35 -10.16
CA LEU A 484 20.01 -2.93 -11.50
C LEU A 484 19.34 -4.31 -11.56
N TYR A 485 19.46 -5.11 -10.51
CA TYR A 485 18.77 -6.39 -10.40
C TYR A 485 17.24 -6.22 -10.37
N CYS A 486 16.71 -5.31 -9.56
CA CYS A 486 15.28 -4.96 -9.57
C CYS A 486 14.82 -4.47 -10.95
N THR A 487 15.65 -3.65 -11.62
CA THR A 487 15.39 -3.17 -12.99
C THR A 487 15.26 -4.34 -13.97
N LYS A 488 16.18 -5.31 -13.93
CA LYS A 488 16.15 -6.50 -14.79
C LYS A 488 14.93 -7.37 -14.53
N LEU A 489 14.50 -7.50 -13.27
CA LEU A 489 13.29 -8.24 -12.92
C LEU A 489 12.03 -7.54 -13.47
N MET A 490 11.90 -6.23 -13.25
CA MET A 490 10.77 -5.46 -13.78
C MET A 490 10.72 -5.43 -15.31
N GLY A 491 11.87 -5.38 -15.99
CA GLY A 491 11.94 -5.41 -17.45
C GLY A 491 11.41 -6.69 -18.09
N LYS A 492 11.29 -7.79 -17.33
CA LYS A 492 10.71 -9.06 -17.79
C LYS A 492 9.19 -9.12 -17.68
N LEU A 493 8.57 -8.17 -16.99
CA LEU A 493 7.13 -8.14 -16.77
C LEU A 493 6.49 -7.01 -17.55
N LEU A 494 5.28 -7.24 -18.03
CA LEU A 494 4.48 -6.22 -18.72
C LEU A 494 4.11 -5.05 -17.80
N LEU A 495 4.01 -5.29 -16.48
CA LEU A 495 3.77 -4.23 -15.49
C LEU A 495 4.88 -3.19 -15.48
N GLY A 496 6.14 -3.61 -15.69
CA GLY A 496 7.30 -2.70 -15.74
C GLY A 496 7.24 -1.74 -16.94
N GLN A 497 6.41 -2.05 -17.93
CA GLN A 497 6.19 -1.26 -19.13
C GLN A 497 4.92 -0.40 -19.05
N THR A 498 4.19 -0.46 -17.94
CA THR A 498 2.91 0.22 -17.72
C THR A 498 3.08 1.45 -16.84
N ASN A 499 2.43 2.56 -17.21
CA ASN A 499 2.41 3.77 -16.40
C ASN A 499 1.48 3.59 -15.20
N SER A 500 2.05 3.55 -14.00
CA SER A 500 1.28 3.48 -12.76
C SER A 500 2.14 3.94 -11.58
N TRP A 501 1.53 3.99 -10.38
CA TRP A 501 2.25 4.28 -9.17
C TRP A 501 3.34 3.23 -8.84
N PHE A 502 3.21 2.00 -9.34
CA PHE A 502 4.26 0.97 -9.25
C PHE A 502 5.54 1.35 -9.98
N THR A 503 5.43 2.09 -11.08
CA THR A 503 6.56 2.58 -11.87
C THR A 503 6.88 4.05 -11.59
N GLY A 504 6.36 4.60 -10.48
CA GLY A 504 6.60 5.97 -10.05
C GLY A 504 5.87 7.05 -10.85
N ILE A 505 5.08 6.66 -11.86
CA ILE A 505 4.34 7.60 -12.71
C ILE A 505 3.09 8.10 -11.98
N ASN A 506 3.01 9.40 -11.78
CA ASN A 506 1.81 10.08 -11.30
C ASN A 506 1.68 11.47 -11.93
N LYS A 507 0.82 11.60 -12.94
CA LYS A 507 0.58 12.89 -13.64
C LYS A 507 0.00 13.99 -12.76
N ASN A 508 -0.47 13.68 -11.54
CA ASN A 508 -0.95 14.69 -10.59
C ASN A 508 0.18 15.34 -9.78
N ILE A 509 1.43 14.85 -9.92
CA ILE A 509 2.59 15.29 -9.16
C ILE A 509 3.67 15.72 -10.14
N GLU A 510 4.14 16.96 -10.00
CA GLU A 510 5.24 17.49 -10.80
C GLU A 510 6.52 16.64 -10.62
N GLY A 511 7.23 16.37 -11.71
CA GLY A 511 8.44 15.53 -11.70
C GLY A 511 8.19 14.02 -11.59
N ARG A 512 6.93 13.55 -11.68
CA ARG A 512 6.57 12.11 -11.65
C ARG A 512 6.10 11.59 -13.01
N ASP A 513 6.81 11.95 -14.06
CA ASP A 513 6.55 11.57 -15.45
C ASP A 513 7.60 10.61 -16.04
N LYS A 514 8.67 10.32 -15.29
CA LYS A 514 9.70 9.33 -15.61
C LYS A 514 9.42 8.01 -14.87
N ARG A 515 9.57 6.89 -15.57
CA ARG A 515 9.46 5.57 -14.93
C ARG A 515 10.66 5.32 -14.03
N GLU A 516 10.37 4.86 -12.83
CA GLU A 516 11.35 4.50 -11.82
C GLU A 516 11.16 3.05 -11.38
N VAL A 517 12.23 2.48 -10.83
CA VAL A 517 12.23 1.13 -10.28
C VAL A 517 11.97 1.21 -8.79
N LEU A 518 10.69 1.18 -8.41
CA LEU A 518 10.23 1.34 -7.03
C LEU A 518 9.85 0.02 -6.35
N LEU A 519 9.88 -1.10 -7.07
CA LEU A 519 9.42 -2.41 -6.58
C LEU A 519 10.48 -3.48 -6.79
N PHE A 520 10.53 -4.42 -5.86
CA PHE A 520 11.06 -5.74 -6.12
C PHE A 520 9.93 -6.67 -6.58
N VAL A 521 10.01 -7.16 -7.83
CA VAL A 521 8.98 -8.02 -8.43
C VAL A 521 9.41 -9.49 -8.51
N GLY A 522 10.46 -9.87 -7.79
CA GLY A 522 10.95 -11.25 -7.76
C GLY A 522 10.07 -12.21 -6.94
N GLY A 523 9.11 -11.67 -6.18
CA GLY A 523 8.24 -12.42 -5.28
C GLY A 523 8.86 -12.72 -3.91
N ASN A 524 8.02 -13.05 -2.94
CA ASN A 524 8.41 -13.32 -1.56
C ASN A 524 9.50 -14.40 -1.41
N PRO A 525 9.44 -15.57 -2.10
CA PRO A 525 10.45 -16.62 -1.94
C PRO A 525 11.83 -16.15 -2.37
N ARG A 526 11.91 -15.46 -3.51
CA ARG A 526 13.16 -14.94 -4.07
C ARG A 526 13.74 -13.81 -3.22
N PHE A 527 12.90 -13.01 -2.58
CA PHE A 527 13.37 -11.98 -1.64
C PHE A 527 13.94 -12.63 -0.37
N ARG A 528 13.26 -13.66 0.16
CA ARG A 528 13.74 -14.45 1.30
C ARG A 528 15.10 -15.12 1.03
N GLU A 529 15.24 -15.76 -0.13
CA GLU A 529 16.52 -16.34 -0.57
C GLU A 529 17.63 -15.29 -0.62
N TYR A 530 17.32 -14.08 -1.12
CA TYR A 530 18.28 -12.98 -1.17
C TYR A 530 18.70 -12.52 0.25
N CYS A 531 17.74 -12.36 1.16
CA CYS A 531 18.00 -12.03 2.56
C CYS A 531 18.89 -13.09 3.25
N GLU A 532 18.58 -14.37 3.06
CA GLU A 532 19.34 -15.49 3.61
C GLU A 532 20.77 -15.55 3.06
N ASP A 533 20.96 -15.30 1.76
CA ASP A 533 22.29 -15.27 1.14
C ASP A 533 23.14 -14.14 1.73
N VAL A 534 22.57 -12.93 1.89
CA VAL A 534 23.28 -11.80 2.50
C VAL A 534 23.69 -12.13 3.94
N THR A 535 22.79 -12.68 4.76
CA THR A 535 23.10 -13.07 6.15
C THR A 535 24.16 -14.17 6.21
N ARG A 536 24.04 -15.23 5.41
CA ARG A 536 24.98 -16.36 5.39
C ARG A 536 26.40 -15.94 5.01
N ASN A 537 26.53 -14.88 4.22
CA ASN A 537 27.81 -14.30 3.82
C ASN A 537 28.23 -13.11 4.72
N GLY A 538 27.76 -13.07 5.97
CA GLY A 538 28.19 -12.08 6.97
C GLY A 538 27.71 -10.66 6.67
N TYR A 539 26.44 -10.52 6.27
CA TYR A 539 25.84 -9.25 5.82
C TYR A 539 26.58 -8.61 4.64
N LYS A 540 26.98 -9.43 3.66
CA LYS A 540 27.68 -8.97 2.45
C LYS A 540 26.99 -7.77 1.80
N GLY A 541 27.77 -6.75 1.47
CA GLY A 541 27.29 -5.49 0.88
C GLY A 541 26.90 -4.44 1.93
N TYR A 542 26.99 -4.74 3.23
CA TYR A 542 26.97 -3.75 4.31
C TYR A 542 28.36 -3.53 4.87
N VAL A 543 28.68 -2.27 5.17
CA VAL A 543 29.78 -1.87 6.04
C VAL A 543 29.23 -1.76 7.46
N MET A 544 29.85 -2.49 8.39
CA MET A 544 29.46 -2.55 9.80
C MET A 544 30.68 -2.24 10.67
N SER A 545 30.60 -1.21 11.51
CA SER A 545 31.72 -0.73 12.35
C SER A 545 31.31 -0.22 13.72
#